data_AF-A0A2T0AQF6-F1
#
_entry.id   AF-A0A2T0AQF6-F1
#
_cell.length_a   1.000
_cell.length_b   1.000
_cell.length_c   1.000
_cell.angle_alpha   90.00
_cell.angle_beta   90.00
_cell.angle_gamma   90.00
#
_symmetry.space_group_name_H-M   'P 1'
#
loop_
_entity.id
_entity.type
_entity.pdbx_description
1 polymer ?
#
loop_
_entity_poly.entity_id
_entity_poly.type
_entity_poly.pdbx_seq_one_letter_code
_entity_poly.pdbx_strand_id
1 'polypeptide(L)'
;MVNIIRELTRSIREYKKLSIITPILISMEVVIECIIPFITATLVNEIKSGCDLNTIIKYGIILIIMAFLSLTFGGIAGSTSATAACGYAKNLRKDMFYSIQNYSFENIDKFSASSLITRMTTDVTNVQNAYMMLIRVAIRSPLMLIFAFVMAFVMGGRMAWIFLVVVPILAIGLGVVIYKTFPLFRKVFKKYDALNSGFMSI
;
A
#
# COMPACT_ATOMS: atom_id res chain seq x y z
N MET A 1 -0.56 -9.14 19.56
CA MET A 1 -0.43 -8.66 18.16
C MET A 1 1.04 -8.45 17.75
N VAL A 2 1.85 -7.75 18.55
CA VAL A 2 3.28 -7.49 18.26
C VAL A 2 4.14 -8.77 18.14
N ASN A 3 3.91 -9.79 18.97
CA ASN A 3 4.64 -11.06 18.89
C ASN A 3 4.36 -11.86 17.60
N ILE A 4 3.11 -11.86 17.13
CA ILE A 4 2.68 -12.52 15.88
C ILE A 4 3.37 -11.87 14.68
N ILE A 5 3.43 -10.54 14.66
CA ILE A 5 4.15 -9.79 13.60
C ILE A 5 5.65 -10.14 13.64
N ARG A 6 6.25 -10.28 14.82
CA ARG A 6 7.67 -10.62 14.97
C ARG A 6 8.01 -12.03 14.47
N GLU A 7 7.13 -12.99 14.70
CA GLU A 7 7.26 -14.36 14.17
C GLU A 7 7.05 -14.41 12.66
N LEU A 8 6.06 -13.71 12.13
CA LEU A 8 5.87 -13.59 10.69
C LEU A 8 7.07 -12.91 10.04
N THR A 9 7.64 -11.87 10.65
CA THR A 9 8.83 -11.15 10.12
C THR A 9 10.08 -12.05 10.07
N ARG A 10 10.17 -13.11 10.88
CA ARG A 10 11.28 -14.08 10.82
C ARG A 10 11.32 -14.85 9.49
N SER A 11 10.18 -15.11 8.85
CA SER A 11 10.13 -15.83 7.56
C SER A 11 10.58 -15.00 6.35
N ILE A 12 10.88 -13.70 6.54
CA ILE A 12 11.47 -12.81 5.51
C ILE A 12 12.94 -13.18 5.21
N ARG A 13 13.61 -13.98 6.08
CA ARG A 13 15.00 -14.47 6.02
C ARG A 13 15.79 -14.15 4.74
N GLU A 14 15.54 -14.87 3.64
CA GLU A 14 16.33 -14.77 2.39
C GLU A 14 16.00 -13.53 1.54
N TYR A 15 14.80 -12.95 1.67
CA TYR A 15 14.30 -11.86 0.83
C TYR A 15 14.44 -10.47 1.48
N LYS A 16 15.19 -10.36 2.58
CA LYS A 16 15.46 -9.08 3.26
C LYS A 16 16.06 -8.02 2.34
N LYS A 17 16.95 -8.42 1.40
CA LYS A 17 17.54 -7.49 0.43
C LYS A 17 16.49 -6.88 -0.50
N LEU A 18 15.61 -7.70 -1.10
CA LEU A 18 14.53 -7.20 -1.94
C LEU A 18 13.52 -6.37 -1.14
N SER A 19 13.26 -6.74 0.12
CA SER A 19 12.37 -6.00 1.00
C SER A 19 12.89 -4.61 1.40
N ILE A 20 14.21 -4.37 1.37
CA ILE A 20 14.82 -3.06 1.65
C ILE A 20 14.96 -2.24 0.37
N ILE A 21 15.28 -2.88 -0.75
CA ILE A 21 15.39 -2.23 -2.07
C ILE A 21 14.04 -1.70 -2.55
N THR A 22 12.95 -2.43 -2.27
CA THR A 22 11.59 -2.06 -2.69
C THR A 22 11.15 -0.68 -2.15
N PRO A 23 11.24 -0.39 -0.83
CA PRO A 23 11.00 0.96 -0.27
C PRO A 23 11.80 2.07 -0.94
N ILE A 24 13.07 1.83 -1.26
CA ILE A 24 13.96 2.82 -1.87
C ILE A 24 13.48 3.15 -3.29
N LEU A 25 13.15 2.14 -4.08
CA LEU A 25 12.61 2.31 -5.43
C LEU A 25 11.27 3.06 -5.42
N ILE A 26 10.36 2.69 -4.50
CA ILE A 26 9.08 3.40 -4.33
C ILE A 26 9.31 4.85 -3.93
N SER A 27 10.29 5.11 -3.06
CA SER A 27 10.59 6.48 -2.65
C SER A 27 11.05 7.33 -3.84
N MET A 28 11.93 6.78 -4.69
CA MET A 28 12.38 7.45 -5.92
C MET A 28 11.23 7.68 -6.92
N GLU A 29 10.38 6.67 -7.13
CA GLU A 29 9.16 6.78 -7.95
C GLU A 29 8.28 7.93 -7.46
N VAL A 30 7.95 7.95 -6.16
CA VAL A 30 7.06 8.97 -5.57
C VAL A 30 7.66 10.36 -5.68
N VAL A 31 8.97 10.52 -5.49
CA VAL A 31 9.64 11.82 -5.67
C VAL A 31 9.49 12.33 -7.11
N ILE A 32 9.69 11.46 -8.11
CA ILE A 32 9.51 11.83 -9.53
C ILE A 32 8.05 12.22 -9.79
N GLU A 33 7.09 11.41 -9.34
CA GLU A 33 5.66 11.73 -9.49
C GLU A 33 5.28 13.06 -8.83
N CYS A 34 5.87 13.38 -7.68
CA CYS A 34 5.59 14.64 -6.98
C CYS A 34 6.22 15.86 -7.67
N ILE A 35 7.28 15.70 -8.46
CA ILE A 35 7.90 16.80 -9.22
C ILE A 35 7.12 17.11 -10.51
N ILE A 36 6.42 16.15 -11.11
CA ILE A 36 5.59 16.36 -12.31
C ILE A 36 4.65 17.59 -12.18
N PRO A 37 3.78 17.69 -11.16
CA PRO A 37 2.89 18.85 -11.00
C PRO A 37 3.66 20.16 -10.76
N PHE A 38 4.87 20.11 -10.18
CA PHE A 38 5.72 21.28 -10.01
C PHE A 38 6.16 21.87 -11.35
N ILE A 39 6.65 21.00 -12.24
CA ILE A 39 7.04 21.40 -13.59
C ILE A 39 5.81 21.85 -14.40
N THR A 40 4.67 21.17 -14.25
CA THR A 40 3.42 21.58 -14.92
C THR A 40 2.97 22.97 -14.50
N ALA A 41 3.00 23.33 -13.20
CA ALA A 41 2.59 24.68 -12.81
C ALA A 41 3.60 25.74 -13.26
N THR A 42 4.90 25.44 -13.23
CA THR A 42 5.94 26.33 -13.77
C THR A 42 5.74 26.56 -15.27
N LEU A 43 5.46 25.50 -16.05
CA LEU A 43 5.09 25.60 -17.46
C LEU A 43 3.88 26.52 -17.65
N VAL A 44 2.80 26.35 -16.87
CA VAL A 44 1.60 27.19 -16.98
C VAL A 44 1.91 28.66 -16.67
N ASN A 45 2.80 28.93 -15.72
CA ASN A 45 3.23 30.31 -15.40
C ASN A 45 4.07 30.92 -16.53
N GLU A 46 4.99 30.16 -17.13
CA GLU A 46 5.78 30.57 -18.30
C GLU A 46 4.91 30.82 -19.55
N ILE A 47 3.86 30.00 -19.75
CA ILE A 47 2.90 30.23 -20.83
C ILE A 47 2.18 31.57 -20.63
N LYS A 48 1.80 31.90 -19.39
CA LYS A 48 1.13 33.17 -19.07
C LYS A 48 2.03 34.39 -19.24
N SER A 49 3.35 34.26 -19.05
CA SER A 49 4.31 35.35 -19.26
C SER A 49 4.64 35.61 -20.74
N GLY A 50 4.09 34.83 -21.67
CA GLY A 50 4.27 35.02 -23.11
C GLY A 50 5.54 34.34 -23.66
N CYS A 51 5.84 33.13 -23.18
CA CYS A 51 7.03 32.39 -23.60
C CYS A 51 6.92 31.79 -25.02
N ASP A 52 8.07 31.57 -25.67
CA ASP A 52 8.18 30.95 -26.98
C ASP A 52 7.76 29.48 -26.98
N LEU A 53 7.25 29.03 -28.13
CA LEU A 53 6.85 27.63 -28.38
C LEU A 53 7.98 26.63 -28.08
N ASN A 54 9.23 27.04 -28.30
CA ASN A 54 10.41 26.19 -28.06
C ASN A 54 10.55 25.81 -26.57
N THR A 55 10.25 26.74 -25.65
CA THR A 55 10.28 26.48 -24.21
C THR A 55 9.15 25.53 -23.79
N ILE A 56 7.95 25.69 -24.36
CA ILE A 56 6.81 24.80 -24.13
C ILE A 56 7.16 23.36 -24.55
N ILE A 57 7.77 23.20 -25.73
CA ILE A 57 8.20 21.90 -26.25
C ILE A 57 9.27 21.28 -25.34
N LYS A 58 10.26 22.05 -24.87
CA LYS A 58 11.29 21.56 -23.93
C LYS A 58 10.67 21.02 -22.64
N TYR A 59 9.77 21.78 -22.01
CA TYR A 59 9.08 21.32 -20.80
C TYR A 59 8.18 20.11 -21.07
N GLY A 60 7.50 20.06 -22.22
CA GLY A 60 6.71 18.90 -22.64
C GLY A 60 7.54 17.63 -22.76
N ILE A 61 8.73 17.71 -23.39
CA ILE A 61 9.67 16.58 -23.48
C ILE A 61 10.16 16.16 -22.10
N ILE A 62 10.51 17.11 -21.23
CA ILE A 62 10.93 16.81 -19.84
C ILE A 62 9.83 16.05 -19.09
N LEU A 63 8.57 16.50 -19.18
CA LEU A 63 7.43 15.84 -18.55
C LEU A 63 7.23 14.41 -19.06
N ILE A 64 7.36 14.19 -20.38
CA ILE A 64 7.25 12.84 -20.97
C ILE A 64 8.37 11.93 -20.45
N ILE A 65 9.61 12.41 -20.43
CA ILE A 65 10.76 11.65 -19.92
C ILE A 65 10.53 11.29 -18.45
N MET A 66 10.07 12.23 -17.63
CA MET A 66 9.79 11.99 -16.22
C MET A 66 8.64 11.00 -16.00
N ALA A 67 7.58 11.07 -16.81
CA ALA A 67 6.48 10.11 -16.75
C ALA A 67 6.96 8.68 -17.08
N PHE A 68 7.78 8.53 -18.13
CA PHE A 68 8.40 7.24 -18.47
C PHE A 68 9.34 6.74 -17.37
N LEU A 69 10.14 7.63 -16.80
CA LEU A 69 11.05 7.29 -15.72
C LEU A 69 10.28 6.85 -14.46
N SER A 70 9.20 7.56 -14.11
CA SER A 70 8.31 7.16 -13.02
C SER A 70 7.69 5.78 -13.27
N LEU A 71 7.18 5.54 -14.48
CA LEU A 71 6.56 4.27 -14.85
C LEU A 71 7.54 3.10 -14.74
N THR A 72 8.77 3.29 -15.20
CA THR A 72 9.82 2.25 -15.11
C THR A 72 10.22 1.96 -13.67
N PHE A 73 10.45 2.99 -12.85
CA PHE A 73 10.73 2.80 -11.42
C PHE A 73 9.57 2.13 -10.68
N GLY A 74 8.32 2.55 -10.94
CA GLY A 74 7.14 1.93 -10.33
C GLY A 74 6.90 0.50 -10.78
N GLY A 75 7.19 0.18 -12.05
CA GLY A 75 7.16 -1.19 -12.57
C GLY A 75 8.20 -2.09 -11.89
N ILE A 76 9.44 -1.61 -11.77
CA ILE A 76 10.53 -2.36 -11.11
C ILE A 76 10.25 -2.53 -9.61
N ALA A 77 9.81 -1.47 -8.94
CA ALA A 77 9.35 -1.52 -7.55
C ALA A 77 8.23 -2.54 -7.38
N GLY A 78 7.28 -2.56 -8.32
CA GLY A 78 6.16 -3.47 -8.33
C GLY A 78 6.59 -4.93 -8.46
N SER A 79 7.46 -5.22 -9.42
CA SER A 79 8.02 -6.56 -9.62
C SER A 79 8.84 -7.02 -8.40
N THR A 80 9.72 -6.16 -7.89
CA THR A 80 10.56 -6.48 -6.71
C THR A 80 9.70 -6.73 -5.46
N SER A 81 8.62 -5.96 -5.28
CA SER A 81 7.66 -6.15 -4.18
C SER A 81 6.95 -7.50 -4.28
N ALA A 82 6.56 -7.90 -5.50
CA ALA A 82 5.90 -9.18 -5.75
C ALA A 82 6.87 -10.35 -5.52
N THR A 83 8.12 -10.24 -6.00
CA THR A 83 9.15 -11.25 -5.75
C THR A 83 9.45 -11.42 -4.26
N ALA A 84 9.55 -10.31 -3.51
CA ALA A 84 9.75 -10.35 -2.06
C ALA A 84 8.55 -11.01 -1.33
N ALA A 85 7.33 -10.69 -1.74
CA ALA A 85 6.11 -11.27 -1.16
C ALA A 85 5.96 -12.76 -1.48
N CYS A 86 6.21 -13.17 -2.73
CA CYS A 86 6.19 -14.58 -3.13
C CYS A 86 7.29 -15.38 -2.41
N GLY A 87 8.49 -14.82 -2.27
CA GLY A 87 9.58 -15.42 -1.52
C GLY A 87 9.27 -15.60 -0.04
N TYR A 88 8.64 -14.59 0.56
CA TYR A 88 8.10 -14.66 1.91
C TYR A 88 7.07 -15.79 2.07
N ALA A 89 6.09 -15.87 1.16
CA ALA A 89 5.05 -16.88 1.18
C ALA A 89 5.60 -18.30 0.99
N LYS A 90 6.64 -18.47 0.16
CA LYS A 90 7.34 -19.75 -0.03
C LYS A 90 7.95 -20.25 1.29
N ASN A 91 8.65 -19.37 2.01
CA ASN A 91 9.26 -19.72 3.29
C ASN A 91 8.18 -20.03 4.34
N LEU A 92 7.12 -19.23 4.40
CA LEU A 92 6.02 -19.45 5.33
C LEU A 92 5.31 -20.79 5.08
N ARG A 93 5.03 -21.15 3.82
CA ARG A 93 4.44 -22.46 3.47
C ARG A 93 5.37 -23.61 3.88
N LYS A 94 6.68 -23.45 3.68
CA LYS A 94 7.67 -24.46 4.06
C LYS A 94 7.70 -24.66 5.58
N ASP A 95 7.76 -23.58 6.36
CA ASP A 95 7.75 -23.62 7.83
C ASP A 95 6.45 -24.24 8.37
N MET A 96 5.30 -23.89 7.79
CA MET A 96 4.01 -24.49 8.14
C MET A 96 3.97 -25.99 7.80
N PHE A 97 4.49 -26.39 6.63
CA PHE A 97 4.51 -27.78 6.21
C PHE A 97 5.38 -28.67 7.13
N TYR A 98 6.54 -28.19 7.58
CA TYR A 98 7.35 -28.91 8.58
C TYR A 98 6.70 -28.94 9.95
N SER A 99 6.03 -27.87 10.36
CA SER A 99 5.31 -27.82 11.63
C SER A 99 4.15 -28.82 11.66
N ILE A 100 3.44 -28.98 10.54
CA ILE A 100 2.33 -29.94 10.41
C ILE A 100 2.83 -31.39 10.45
N GLN A 101 4.00 -31.69 9.85
CA GLN A 101 4.60 -33.03 9.90
C GLN A 101 5.01 -33.46 11.32
N ASN A 102 5.28 -32.50 12.21
CA ASN A 102 5.62 -32.77 13.61
C ASN A 102 4.39 -32.89 14.53
N TYR A 103 3.17 -32.76 14.00
CA TYR A 103 1.96 -32.99 14.79
C TYR A 103 1.71 -34.49 15.01
N SER A 104 1.60 -34.88 16.28
CA SER A 104 1.03 -36.16 16.69
C SER A 104 -0.39 -36.33 16.13
N PHE A 105 -0.80 -37.58 15.85
CA PHE A 105 -2.13 -37.95 15.36
C PHE A 105 -3.28 -37.33 16.21
N GLU A 106 -3.07 -37.10 17.51
CA GLU A 106 -4.03 -36.45 18.42
C GLU A 106 -4.28 -34.95 18.12
N ASN A 107 -3.33 -34.27 17.47
CA ASN A 107 -3.48 -32.85 17.08
C ASN A 107 -4.14 -32.67 15.71
N ILE A 108 -4.15 -33.71 14.88
CA ILE A 108 -4.82 -33.73 13.57
C ILE A 108 -6.35 -33.82 13.75
N ASP A 109 -6.83 -34.49 14.80
CA ASP A 109 -8.27 -34.54 15.12
C ASP A 109 -8.85 -33.18 15.58
N LYS A 110 -8.01 -32.27 16.09
CA LYS A 110 -8.43 -30.90 16.47
C LYS A 110 -8.47 -29.92 15.30
N PHE A 111 -7.76 -30.19 14.22
CA PHE A 111 -7.71 -29.36 13.02
C PHE A 111 -7.98 -30.22 11.79
N SER A 112 -9.19 -30.16 11.24
CA SER A 112 -9.53 -30.93 10.04
C SER A 112 -8.48 -30.73 8.93
N ALA A 113 -8.13 -31.80 8.22
CA ALA A 113 -7.18 -31.75 7.10
C ALA A 113 -7.57 -30.66 6.09
N SER A 114 -8.87 -30.48 5.85
CA SER A 114 -9.42 -29.40 5.01
C SER A 114 -9.08 -28.00 5.54
N SER A 115 -9.19 -27.76 6.85
CA SER A 115 -8.82 -26.46 7.45
C SER A 115 -7.33 -26.17 7.34
N LEU A 116 -6.48 -27.19 7.49
CA LEU A 116 -5.03 -27.06 7.35
C LEU A 116 -4.64 -26.67 5.91
N ILE A 117 -5.30 -27.26 4.90
CA ILE A 117 -5.09 -26.91 3.50
C ILE A 117 -5.48 -25.45 3.23
N THR A 118 -6.64 -25.00 3.71
CA THR A 118 -7.08 -23.60 3.54
C THR A 118 -6.10 -22.62 4.20
N ARG A 119 -5.54 -22.96 5.37
CA ARG A 119 -4.54 -22.15 6.05
C ARG A 119 -3.22 -22.07 5.28
N MET A 120 -2.75 -23.16 4.68
CA MET A 120 -1.52 -23.16 3.88
C MET A 120 -1.67 -22.48 2.50
N THR A 121 -2.90 -22.33 2.01
CA THR A 121 -3.18 -21.80 0.66
C THR A 121 -3.73 -20.38 0.75
N THR A 122 -4.99 -20.23 1.15
CA THR A 122 -5.73 -18.96 1.20
C THR A 122 -5.12 -18.01 2.22
N ASP A 123 -4.89 -18.45 3.46
CA ASP A 123 -4.39 -17.53 4.49
C ASP A 123 -2.98 -17.05 4.19
N VAL A 124 -2.08 -17.94 3.74
CA VAL A 124 -0.74 -17.52 3.29
C VAL A 124 -0.82 -16.54 2.12
N THR A 125 -1.75 -16.73 1.18
CA THR A 125 -1.93 -15.80 0.05
C THR A 125 -2.46 -14.44 0.52
N ASN A 126 -3.36 -14.41 1.50
CA ASN A 126 -3.81 -13.17 2.11
C ASN A 126 -2.67 -12.45 2.84
N VAL A 127 -1.82 -13.17 3.59
CA VAL A 127 -0.64 -12.58 4.24
C VAL A 127 0.37 -12.09 3.19
N GLN A 128 0.57 -12.82 2.10
CA GLN A 128 1.40 -12.40 0.96
C GLN A 128 0.92 -11.07 0.37
N ASN A 129 -0.38 -10.94 0.10
CA ASN A 129 -0.98 -9.72 -0.43
C ASN A 129 -0.90 -8.58 0.59
N ALA A 130 -1.16 -8.85 1.86
CA ALA A 130 -1.02 -7.88 2.94
C ALA A 130 0.42 -7.37 3.06
N TYR A 131 1.41 -8.25 2.94
CA TYR A 131 2.83 -7.89 2.95
C TYR A 131 3.22 -6.99 1.77
N MET A 132 2.77 -7.35 0.57
CA MET A 132 2.98 -6.54 -0.64
C MET A 132 2.34 -5.15 -0.50
N MET A 133 1.11 -5.10 0.02
CA MET A 133 0.41 -3.85 0.26
C MET A 133 1.08 -3.00 1.34
N LEU A 134 1.52 -3.62 2.44
CA LEU A 134 2.21 -2.91 3.54
C LEU A 134 3.50 -2.27 3.04
N ILE A 135 4.37 -3.01 2.36
CA ILE A 135 5.64 -2.44 1.86
C ILE A 135 5.37 -1.27 0.90
N ARG A 136 4.33 -1.38 0.06
CA ARG A 136 4.04 -0.34 -0.93
C ARG A 136 3.38 0.89 -0.31
N VAL A 137 2.29 0.69 0.41
CA VAL A 137 1.44 1.76 0.96
C VAL A 137 2.11 2.44 2.15
N ALA A 138 2.81 1.70 3.02
CA ALA A 138 3.43 2.27 4.21
C ALA A 138 4.53 3.29 3.90
N ILE A 139 5.14 3.22 2.72
CA ILE A 139 6.16 4.18 2.26
C ILE A 139 5.53 5.25 1.36
N ARG A 140 4.72 4.82 0.38
CA ARG A 140 4.12 5.72 -0.61
C ARG A 140 3.18 6.74 0.03
N SER A 141 2.30 6.32 0.93
CA SER A 141 1.31 7.20 1.56
C SER A 141 1.92 8.34 2.39
N PRO A 142 2.83 8.09 3.35
CA PRO A 142 3.43 9.19 4.11
C PRO A 142 4.31 10.10 3.25
N LEU A 143 5.06 9.56 2.28
CA LEU A 143 5.84 10.39 1.36
C LEU A 143 4.94 11.31 0.52
N MET A 144 3.86 10.78 -0.07
CA MET A 144 2.89 11.61 -0.80
C MET A 144 2.25 12.66 0.09
N LEU A 145 1.90 12.32 1.34
CA LEU A 145 1.33 13.28 2.28
C LEU A 145 2.31 14.42 2.55
N ILE A 146 3.57 14.10 2.86
CA ILE A 146 4.61 15.11 3.11
C ILE A 146 4.78 16.01 1.87
N PHE A 147 4.89 15.43 0.67
CA PHE A 147 5.02 16.19 -0.57
C PHE A 147 3.80 17.07 -0.85
N ALA A 148 2.58 16.56 -0.66
CA ALA A 148 1.36 17.34 -0.85
C ALA A 148 1.31 18.54 0.09
N PHE A 149 1.68 18.36 1.37
CA PHE A 149 1.79 19.47 2.31
C PHE A 149 2.85 20.49 1.87
N VAL A 150 4.07 20.05 1.57
CA VAL A 150 5.15 20.93 1.11
C VAL A 150 4.73 21.71 -0.15
N MET A 151 4.16 21.03 -1.13
CA MET A 151 3.69 21.64 -2.38
C MET A 151 2.57 22.65 -2.15
N ALA A 152 1.63 22.36 -1.25
CA ALA A 152 0.57 23.30 -0.89
C ALA A 152 1.12 24.61 -0.32
N PHE A 153 2.20 24.56 0.48
CA PHE A 153 2.86 25.76 1.00
C PHE A 153 3.70 26.49 -0.06
N VAL A 154 4.47 25.76 -0.87
CA VAL A 154 5.37 26.35 -1.88
C VAL A 154 4.61 27.02 -3.01
N MET A 155 3.57 26.37 -3.55
CA MET A 155 2.79 26.91 -4.68
C MET A 155 1.61 27.77 -4.25
N GLY A 156 1.10 27.55 -3.03
CA GLY A 156 -0.19 28.09 -2.63
C GLY A 156 -0.21 29.59 -2.44
N GLY A 157 0.87 30.24 -2.01
CA GLY A 157 0.88 31.70 -1.74
C GLY A 157 -0.39 32.15 -1.00
N ARG A 158 -1.23 32.97 -1.65
CA ARG A 158 -2.53 33.43 -1.11
C ARG A 158 -3.62 32.33 -1.06
N MET A 159 -3.56 31.33 -1.92
CA MET A 159 -4.44 30.15 -1.93
C MET A 159 -4.05 29.10 -0.86
N ALA A 160 -2.85 29.19 -0.27
CA ALA A 160 -2.42 28.28 0.81
C ALA A 160 -3.33 28.37 2.04
N TRP A 161 -3.87 29.57 2.33
CA TRP A 161 -4.83 29.80 3.42
C TRP A 161 -6.11 29.00 3.25
N ILE A 162 -6.63 28.90 2.03
CA ILE A 162 -7.81 28.08 1.72
C ILE A 162 -7.49 26.61 1.96
N PHE A 163 -6.31 26.16 1.50
CA PHE A 163 -5.85 24.78 1.69
C PHE A 163 -5.74 24.39 3.17
N LEU A 164 -5.23 25.30 4.00
CA LEU A 164 -5.08 25.11 5.44
C LEU A 164 -6.41 24.95 6.17
N VAL A 165 -7.50 25.55 5.67
CA VAL A 165 -8.86 25.41 6.22
C VAL A 165 -9.58 24.18 5.65
N VAL A 166 -9.42 23.91 4.35
CA VAL A 166 -10.10 22.79 3.67
C VAL A 166 -9.58 21.42 4.14
N VAL A 167 -8.26 21.28 4.33
CA VAL A 167 -7.65 20.00 4.75
C VAL A 167 -8.20 19.51 6.10
N PRO A 168 -8.27 20.32 7.18
CA PRO A 168 -8.92 19.93 8.44
C PRO A 168 -10.40 19.62 8.29
N ILE A 169 -11.15 20.40 7.49
CA ILE A 169 -12.58 20.15 7.28
C ILE A 169 -12.80 18.78 6.62
N LEU A 170 -12.00 18.46 5.60
CA LEU A 170 -12.03 17.14 4.96
C LEU A 170 -11.60 16.03 5.92
N ALA A 171 -10.55 16.25 6.72
CA ALA A 171 -10.09 15.28 7.71
C ALA A 171 -11.15 14.99 8.79
N ILE A 172 -11.83 16.03 9.29
CA ILE A 172 -12.94 15.91 10.24
C ILE A 172 -14.12 15.19 9.58
N GLY A 173 -14.49 15.57 8.35
CA GLY A 173 -15.56 14.92 7.60
C GLY A 173 -15.30 13.43 7.42
N LEU A 174 -14.09 13.07 6.99
CA LEU A 174 -13.66 11.68 6.86
C LEU A 174 -13.68 10.95 8.21
N GLY A 175 -13.21 11.60 9.27
CA GLY A 175 -13.23 11.09 10.63
C GLY A 175 -14.64 10.78 11.14
N VAL A 176 -15.61 11.66 10.88
CA VAL A 176 -17.02 11.46 11.23
C VAL A 176 -17.62 10.29 10.43
N VAL A 177 -17.32 10.19 9.13
CA VAL A 177 -17.77 9.07 8.29
C VAL A 177 -17.22 7.76 8.83
N ILE A 178 -15.92 7.68 9.14
CA ILE A 178 -15.30 6.47 9.70
C ILE A 178 -15.93 6.13 11.05
N TYR A 179 -16.08 7.12 11.94
CA TYR A 179 -16.64 6.91 13.28
C TYR A 179 -18.08 6.39 13.23
N LYS A 180 -18.92 6.87 12.29
CA LYS A 180 -20.30 6.38 12.12
C LYS A 180 -20.37 5.04 11.39
N THR A 181 -19.48 4.81 10.43
CA THR A 181 -19.51 3.62 9.56
C THR A 181 -18.96 2.38 10.28
N PHE A 182 -17.93 2.53 11.11
CA PHE A 182 -17.32 1.42 11.85
C PHE A 182 -18.29 0.63 12.76
N PRO A 183 -19.15 1.27 13.59
CA PRO A 183 -20.14 0.54 14.37
C PRO A 183 -21.24 -0.07 13.51
N LEU A 184 -21.59 0.54 12.36
CA LEU A 184 -22.56 -0.02 11.42
C LEU A 184 -22.02 -1.31 10.79
N PHE A 185 -20.76 -1.32 10.35
CA PHE A 185 -20.09 -2.51 9.85
C PHE A 185 -20.09 -3.64 10.89
N ARG A 186 -19.75 -3.35 12.15
CA ARG A 186 -19.83 -4.34 13.23
C ARG A 186 -21.23 -4.93 13.43
N LYS A 187 -22.28 -4.10 13.30
CA LYS A 187 -23.67 -4.58 13.40
C LYS A 187 -24.07 -5.46 12.21
N VAL A 188 -23.64 -5.11 11.00
CA VAL A 188 -23.89 -5.91 9.80
C VAL A 188 -23.19 -7.26 9.87
N PHE A 189 -21.92 -7.29 10.28
CA PHE A 189 -21.18 -8.56 10.48
C PHE A 189 -21.88 -9.46 11.51
N LYS A 190 -22.33 -8.93 12.66
CA LYS A 190 -23.10 -9.72 13.63
C LYS A 190 -24.40 -10.29 13.08
N LYS A 191 -25.11 -9.55 12.20
CA LYS A 191 -26.34 -10.05 11.56
C LYS A 191 -26.06 -11.12 10.51
N TYR A 192 -24.99 -10.95 9.73
CA TYR A 192 -24.53 -11.96 8.78
C TYR A 192 -24.13 -13.25 9.49
N ASP A 193 -23.37 -13.16 10.58
CA ASP A 193 -22.96 -14.33 11.38
C ASP A 193 -24.19 -15.05 11.98
N ALA A 194 -25.19 -14.31 12.45
CA ALA A 194 -26.42 -14.89 12.99
C ALA A 194 -27.25 -15.61 11.91
N LEU A 195 -27.39 -15.03 10.72
CA LEU A 195 -28.07 -15.68 9.60
C LEU A 195 -27.33 -16.94 9.14
N ASN A 196 -26.01 -16.88 9.02
CA ASN A 196 -25.19 -18.02 8.62
C ASN A 196 -25.26 -19.17 9.65
N SER A 197 -25.37 -18.85 10.95
CA SER A 197 -25.56 -19.86 11.99
C SER A 197 -26.94 -20.54 11.98
N GLY A 198 -27.99 -19.83 11.56
CA GLY A 198 -29.35 -20.38 11.45
C GLY A 198 -29.57 -21.26 10.22
N PHE A 199 -28.87 -20.99 9.11
CA PHE A 199 -28.91 -21.84 7.91
C PHE A 199 -28.14 -23.15 8.07
N MET A 200 -27.19 -23.24 9.01
CA MET A 200 -26.42 -24.46 9.29
C MET A 200 -27.07 -25.37 10.35
N SER A 201 -28.20 -24.93 10.94
CA SER A 201 -28.99 -25.66 11.94
C SER A 201 -30.30 -26.25 11.41
N ILE A 202 -30.56 -26.15 10.10
CA ILE A 202 -31.67 -26.79 9.38
C ILE A 202 -31.05 -27.83 8.43
#